data_AF-A0A653QH59-F1
#
_entry.id   AF-A0A653QH59-F1
#
_cell.length_a   1.000
_cell.length_b   1.000
_cell.length_c   1.000
_cell.angle_alpha   90.00
_cell.angle_beta   90.00
_cell.angle_gamma   90.00
#
_symmetry.space_group_name_H-M   'P 1'
#
loop_
_entity.id
_entity.type
_entity.pdbx_description
1 polymer ?
#
loop_
_entity_poly.entity_id
_entity_poly.type
_entity_poly.pdbx_seq_one_letter_code
_entity_poly.pdbx_strand_id
1 'polypeptide(L)'
;MIRFDNVAKVYPGTAAPALDDITFEVLRGEFVFLVGPSGSGKSSVLRLILREDAPSRGQVHVLGQDLRRISNRKVPYYRRSIGMVFQDFRLLAGKTVFENVAYALEALGKSRGHVAKAVPDVLKTVGLGDKANRFPHELSGGEQQRVAIARAVVNKPDILLADEPTGNLDPVTSRGIMRLLARINANGTTVVMATHDVSIVDEERRRVIELDGGIIMRDESDGVYQPGIVPLTEAETAAANQLEQDDEAEVESQAPTSIADSIASRVAGESTTKNTGDVK
;
A
#
# COMPACT_ATOMS: atom_id res chain seq x y z
N MET A 1 16.14 3.31 -10.88
CA MET A 1 16.58 2.41 -9.78
C MET A 1 16.15 0.97 -10.06
N ILE A 2 14.86 0.77 -10.33
CA ILE A 2 14.30 -0.45 -10.92
C ILE A 2 13.69 -0.04 -12.25
N ARG A 3 13.93 -0.78 -13.33
CA ARG A 3 13.36 -0.50 -14.65
C ARG A 3 12.92 -1.79 -15.33
N PHE A 4 11.69 -1.80 -15.81
CA PHE A 4 11.10 -2.84 -16.63
C PHE A 4 10.96 -2.28 -18.04
N ASP A 5 11.52 -2.98 -19.02
CA ASP A 5 11.45 -2.62 -20.45
C ASP A 5 10.76 -3.76 -21.23
N ASN A 6 9.52 -3.54 -21.66
CA ASN A 6 8.71 -4.47 -22.46
C ASN A 6 8.65 -5.90 -21.89
N VAL A 7 8.44 -6.00 -20.58
CA VAL A 7 8.59 -7.24 -19.84
C VAL A 7 7.33 -8.08 -19.93
N ALA A 8 7.51 -9.34 -20.33
CA ALA A 8 6.47 -10.36 -20.20
C ALA A 8 6.97 -11.54 -19.36
N LYS A 9 6.04 -12.15 -18.63
CA LYS A 9 6.30 -13.36 -17.83
C LYS A 9 5.17 -14.36 -18.04
N VAL A 10 5.52 -15.52 -18.56
CA VAL A 10 4.62 -16.68 -18.71
C VAL A 10 5.13 -17.78 -17.78
N TYR A 11 4.23 -18.35 -16.98
CA TYR A 11 4.54 -19.52 -16.15
C TYR A 11 4.21 -20.81 -16.91
N PRO A 12 4.99 -21.89 -16.73
CA PRO A 12 4.65 -23.16 -17.35
C PRO A 12 3.27 -23.65 -16.92
N GLY A 13 2.45 -24.10 -17.88
CA GLY A 13 1.12 -24.64 -17.62
C GLY A 13 0.00 -23.60 -17.49
N THR A 14 0.27 -22.31 -17.68
CA THR A 14 -0.77 -21.27 -17.75
C THR A 14 -1.05 -20.86 -19.20
N ALA A 15 -2.33 -20.66 -19.54
CA ALA A 15 -2.72 -20.20 -20.88
C ALA A 15 -2.45 -18.71 -21.08
N ALA A 16 -2.59 -17.91 -20.02
CA ALA A 16 -2.36 -16.47 -20.03
C ALA A 16 -0.98 -16.11 -19.43
N PRO A 17 -0.34 -15.03 -19.93
CA PRO A 17 0.84 -14.44 -19.29
C PRO A 17 0.47 -13.88 -17.91
N ALA A 18 1.38 -14.00 -16.95
CA ALA A 18 1.25 -13.35 -15.65
C ALA A 18 1.67 -11.87 -15.68
N LEU A 19 2.50 -11.49 -16.65
CA LEU A 19 2.79 -10.10 -17.02
C LEU A 19 2.87 -10.04 -18.54
N ASP A 20 2.27 -9.03 -19.16
CA ASP A 20 2.28 -8.84 -20.61
C ASP A 20 2.72 -7.43 -20.98
N ASP A 21 3.90 -7.35 -21.60
CA ASP A 21 4.51 -6.14 -22.15
C ASP A 21 4.55 -4.90 -21.21
N ILE A 22 4.82 -5.12 -19.93
CA ILE A 22 4.85 -4.02 -18.96
C ILE A 22 6.14 -3.21 -19.06
N THR A 23 6.02 -1.89 -18.96
CA THR A 23 7.15 -0.94 -18.95
C THR A 23 6.93 0.10 -17.87
N PHE A 24 7.87 0.22 -16.94
CA PHE A 24 7.85 1.25 -15.89
C PHE A 24 9.24 1.43 -15.27
N GLU A 25 9.47 2.58 -14.64
CA GLU A 25 10.69 2.87 -13.88
C GLU A 25 10.35 3.36 -12.48
N VAL A 26 11.01 2.79 -11.48
CA VAL A 26 11.06 3.30 -10.10
C VAL A 26 12.41 3.97 -9.87
N LEU A 27 12.40 5.21 -9.41
CA LEU A 27 13.57 6.02 -9.12
C LEU A 27 14.14 5.74 -7.73
N ARG A 28 15.37 6.20 -7.48
CA ARG A 28 16.04 5.99 -6.18
C ARG A 28 15.32 6.79 -5.10
N GLY A 29 15.01 6.15 -3.98
CA GLY A 29 14.35 6.78 -2.83
C GLY A 29 12.84 6.98 -3.01
N GLU A 30 12.28 6.47 -4.11
CA GLU A 30 10.84 6.55 -4.35
C GLU A 30 10.06 5.56 -3.46
N PHE A 31 8.83 5.94 -3.11
CA PHE A 31 7.85 5.04 -2.50
C PHE A 31 6.75 4.79 -3.52
N VAL A 32 6.62 3.56 -4.00
CA VAL A 32 5.66 3.18 -5.03
C VAL A 32 4.72 2.09 -4.51
N PHE A 33 3.42 2.29 -4.71
CA PHE A 33 2.41 1.26 -4.53
C PHE A 33 2.22 0.49 -5.82
N LEU A 34 2.24 -0.83 -5.73
CA LEU A 34 1.87 -1.75 -6.79
C LEU A 34 0.51 -2.36 -6.44
N VAL A 35 -0.55 -1.90 -7.09
CA VAL A 35 -1.93 -2.23 -6.72
C VAL A 35 -2.60 -3.10 -7.79
N GLY A 36 -3.72 -3.71 -7.43
CA GLY A 36 -4.54 -4.50 -8.34
C GLY A 36 -5.17 -5.73 -7.70
N PRO A 37 -6.06 -6.44 -8.39
CA PRO A 37 -6.72 -7.63 -7.85
C PRO A 37 -5.75 -8.79 -7.60
N SER A 38 -6.19 -9.78 -6.82
CA SER A 38 -5.47 -11.04 -6.66
C SER A 38 -5.23 -11.69 -8.03
N GLY A 39 -3.99 -12.10 -8.30
CA GLY A 39 -3.61 -12.69 -9.58
C GLY A 39 -3.22 -11.68 -10.68
N SER A 40 -3.23 -10.37 -10.40
CA SER A 40 -2.88 -9.35 -11.42
C SER A 40 -1.39 -9.28 -11.82
N GLY A 41 -0.52 -10.06 -11.17
CA GLY A 41 0.91 -10.10 -11.47
C GLY A 41 1.82 -9.38 -10.48
N LYS A 42 1.29 -8.75 -9.41
CA LYS A 42 2.09 -8.05 -8.37
C LYS A 42 3.25 -8.89 -7.82
N SER A 43 2.97 -10.10 -7.35
CA SER A 43 4.01 -10.99 -6.83
C SER A 43 4.99 -11.43 -7.93
N SER A 44 4.56 -11.52 -9.19
CA SER A 44 5.46 -11.79 -10.33
C SER A 44 6.46 -10.65 -10.53
N VAL A 45 6.03 -9.39 -10.42
CA VAL A 45 6.92 -8.22 -10.45
C VAL A 45 7.96 -8.30 -9.33
N LEU A 46 7.53 -8.55 -8.09
CA LEU A 46 8.45 -8.66 -6.95
C LEU A 46 9.46 -9.81 -7.12
N ARG A 47 9.01 -10.98 -7.61
CA ARG A 47 9.88 -12.14 -7.91
C ARG A 47 10.90 -11.85 -9.01
N LEU A 48 10.52 -11.08 -10.03
CA LEU A 48 11.45 -10.62 -11.07
C LEU A 48 12.51 -9.67 -10.49
N ILE A 49 12.12 -8.72 -9.63
CA ILE A 49 13.07 -7.83 -8.94
C ILE A 49 14.01 -8.66 -8.05
N LEU A 50 13.53 -9.65 -7.30
CA LEU A 50 14.37 -10.51 -6.46
C LEU A 50 15.27 -11.47 -7.25
N ARG A 51 15.13 -11.52 -8.58
CA ARG A 51 15.76 -12.53 -9.43
C ARG A 51 15.45 -13.94 -8.93
N GLU A 52 14.23 -14.15 -8.43
CA GLU A 52 13.67 -15.48 -8.16
C GLU A 52 13.19 -16.11 -9.46
N ASP A 53 12.62 -15.28 -10.33
CA ASP A 53 12.23 -15.62 -11.68
C ASP A 53 13.08 -14.87 -12.73
N ALA A 54 13.02 -15.35 -13.96
CA ALA A 54 13.48 -14.61 -15.15
C ALA A 54 12.27 -14.16 -15.99
N PRO A 55 12.35 -12.98 -16.63
CA PRO A 55 11.33 -12.57 -17.59
C PRO A 55 11.36 -13.51 -18.80
N SER A 56 10.19 -13.82 -19.34
CA SER A 56 10.04 -14.60 -20.58
C SER A 56 10.42 -13.76 -21.81
N ARG A 57 10.12 -12.46 -21.77
CA ARG A 57 10.46 -11.45 -22.77
C ARG A 57 10.80 -10.13 -22.08
N GLY A 58 11.56 -9.26 -22.74
CA GLY A 58 11.92 -7.94 -22.23
C GLY A 58 13.15 -7.95 -21.32
N GLN A 59 13.37 -6.84 -20.63
CA GLN A 59 14.53 -6.63 -19.75
C GLN A 59 14.11 -6.06 -18.40
N VAL A 60 14.77 -6.54 -17.34
CA VAL A 60 14.62 -6.00 -15.99
C VAL A 60 15.99 -5.53 -15.53
N HIS A 61 16.08 -4.24 -15.19
CA HIS A 61 17.29 -3.63 -14.64
C HIS A 61 17.04 -3.22 -13.20
N VAL A 62 17.91 -3.63 -12.28
CA VAL A 62 17.82 -3.23 -10.86
C VAL A 62 19.20 -2.86 -10.36
N LEU A 63 19.31 -1.74 -9.64
CA LEU A 63 20.58 -1.20 -9.14
C LEU A 63 21.62 -1.02 -10.27
N GLY A 64 21.15 -0.66 -11.47
CA GLY A 64 21.98 -0.48 -12.66
C GLY A 64 22.48 -1.78 -13.32
N GLN A 65 21.96 -2.95 -12.90
CA GLN A 65 22.35 -4.26 -13.44
C GLN A 65 21.20 -4.89 -14.24
N ASP A 66 21.48 -5.36 -15.47
CA ASP A 66 20.56 -6.26 -16.20
C ASP A 66 20.51 -7.60 -15.47
N LEU A 67 19.34 -7.95 -14.93
CA LEU A 67 19.18 -9.14 -14.11
C LEU A 67 19.43 -10.45 -14.88
N ARG A 68 19.27 -10.46 -16.21
CA ARG A 68 19.57 -11.65 -17.02
C ARG A 68 21.07 -11.93 -17.10
N ARG A 69 21.90 -10.90 -16.93
CA ARG A 69 23.37 -11.00 -16.99
C ARG A 69 23.99 -11.40 -15.65
N ILE A 70 23.21 -11.42 -14.57
CA ILE A 70 23.67 -11.87 -13.27
C ILE A 70 23.75 -13.40 -13.28
N SER A 71 24.97 -13.94 -13.22
CA SER A 71 25.19 -15.39 -13.04
C SER A 71 24.58 -15.88 -11.74
N ASN A 72 24.09 -17.12 -11.69
CA ASN A 72 23.48 -17.73 -10.49
C ASN A 72 24.34 -17.59 -9.22
N ARG A 73 25.68 -17.72 -9.34
CA ARG A 73 26.61 -17.55 -8.22
C ARG A 73 26.64 -16.13 -7.63
N LYS A 74 26.27 -15.11 -8.42
CA LYS A 74 26.22 -13.70 -8.01
C LYS A 74 24.85 -13.29 -7.45
N VAL A 75 23.79 -14.06 -7.69
CA VAL A 75 22.43 -13.75 -7.22
C VAL A 75 22.35 -13.55 -5.70
N PRO A 76 23.00 -14.36 -4.84
CA PRO A 76 22.96 -14.11 -3.40
C PRO A 76 23.60 -12.78 -2.99
N TYR A 77 24.61 -12.30 -3.72
CA TYR A 77 25.27 -11.01 -3.46
C TYR A 77 24.39 -9.84 -3.88
N TYR A 78 23.74 -9.96 -5.03
CA TYR A 78 22.73 -9.03 -5.50
C TYR A 78 21.59 -8.85 -4.49
N ARG A 79 21.05 -9.97 -3.97
CA ARG A 79 19.96 -9.95 -2.98
C ARG A 79 20.34 -9.29 -1.64
N ARG A 80 21.63 -9.07 -1.35
CA ARG A 80 22.05 -8.37 -0.11
C ARG A 80 21.67 -6.89 -0.09
N SER A 81 21.47 -6.30 -1.27
CA SER A 81 21.01 -4.92 -1.44
C SER A 81 19.49 -4.78 -1.39
N ILE A 82 18.74 -5.87 -1.21
CA ILE A 82 17.28 -5.89 -1.25
C ILE A 82 16.73 -6.49 0.04
N GLY A 83 15.93 -5.72 0.75
CA GLY A 83 15.08 -6.21 1.83
C GLY A 83 13.75 -6.70 1.27
N MET A 84 13.21 -7.78 1.81
CA MET A 84 11.90 -8.31 1.44
C MET A 84 11.07 -8.58 2.68
N VAL A 85 9.84 -8.06 2.69
CA VAL A 85 8.81 -8.34 3.68
C VAL A 85 7.75 -9.20 3.01
N PHE A 86 7.53 -10.39 3.54
CA PHE A 86 6.59 -11.36 3.00
C PHE A 86 5.25 -11.29 3.75
N GLN A 87 4.17 -11.59 3.03
CA GLN A 87 2.80 -11.66 3.57
C GLN A 87 2.68 -12.59 4.80
N ASP A 88 3.43 -13.70 4.82
CA ASP A 88 3.39 -14.73 5.87
C ASP A 88 4.47 -14.56 6.96
N PHE A 89 5.11 -13.39 7.03
CA PHE A 89 6.21 -12.99 7.93
C PHE A 89 7.53 -13.79 7.78
N ARG A 90 7.44 -15.10 7.52
CA ARG A 90 8.52 -16.09 7.44
C ARG A 90 9.48 -16.03 8.63
N LEU A 91 8.97 -15.80 9.84
CA LEU A 91 9.81 -15.78 11.04
C LEU A 91 10.30 -17.20 11.39
N LEU A 92 11.50 -17.27 11.93
CA LEU A 92 12.09 -18.51 12.43
C LEU A 92 11.50 -18.80 13.81
N ALA A 93 10.54 -19.73 13.87
CA ALA A 93 9.76 -20.01 15.09
C ALA A 93 10.61 -20.41 16.31
N GLY A 94 11.71 -21.11 16.08
CA GLY A 94 12.65 -21.54 17.14
C GLY A 94 13.70 -20.49 17.52
N LYS A 95 13.54 -19.24 17.09
CA LYS A 95 14.45 -18.13 17.39
C LYS A 95 13.68 -16.98 18.00
N THR A 96 14.32 -16.27 18.93
CA THR A 96 13.80 -15.02 19.50
C THR A 96 13.71 -13.91 18.46
N VAL A 97 13.07 -12.79 18.81
CA VAL A 97 13.03 -11.56 18.00
C VAL A 97 14.44 -11.09 17.65
N PHE A 98 15.33 -11.02 18.63
CA PHE A 98 16.73 -10.63 18.43
C PHE A 98 17.39 -11.56 17.42
N GLU A 99 17.28 -12.88 17.62
CA GLU A 99 17.91 -13.88 16.76
C GLU A 99 17.33 -13.89 15.35
N ASN A 100 16.03 -13.63 15.18
CA ASN A 100 15.40 -13.50 13.87
C ASN A 100 16.03 -12.35 13.06
N VAL A 101 16.23 -11.20 13.70
CA VAL A 101 16.84 -10.03 13.06
C VAL A 101 18.35 -10.21 12.88
N ALA A 102 19.03 -10.76 13.89
CA ALA A 102 20.46 -11.05 13.84
C ALA A 102 20.83 -12.02 12.72
N TYR A 103 19.97 -13.02 12.46
CA TYR A 103 20.19 -14.03 11.43
C TYR A 103 20.50 -13.43 10.05
N ALA A 104 19.83 -12.33 9.68
CA ALA A 104 20.10 -11.65 8.42
C ALA A 104 21.53 -11.11 8.34
N LEU A 105 22.07 -10.55 9.42
CA LEU A 105 23.45 -10.06 9.47
C LEU A 105 24.47 -11.20 9.56
N GLU A 106 24.15 -12.26 10.30
CA GLU A 106 24.99 -13.45 10.44
C GLU A 106 25.16 -14.18 9.10
N ALA A 107 24.07 -14.33 8.34
CA ALA A 107 24.08 -14.90 7.00
C ALA A 107 24.94 -14.09 6.00
N LEU A 108 25.15 -12.79 6.28
CA LEU A 108 26.02 -11.90 5.52
C LEU A 108 27.49 -11.94 6.00
N GLY A 109 27.79 -12.72 7.05
CA GLY A 109 29.12 -12.82 7.64
C GLY A 109 29.54 -11.59 8.45
N LYS A 110 28.58 -10.80 8.97
CA LYS A 110 28.89 -9.65 9.83
C LYS A 110 29.43 -10.10 11.18
N SER A 111 30.33 -9.32 11.77
CA SER A 111 30.94 -9.65 13.06
C SER A 111 29.93 -9.58 14.21
N ARG A 112 30.13 -10.38 15.26
CA ARG A 112 29.28 -10.38 16.47
C ARG A 112 29.14 -8.98 17.08
N GLY A 113 30.22 -8.19 17.09
CA GLY A 113 30.20 -6.82 17.59
C GLY A 113 29.36 -5.87 16.74
N HIS A 114 29.27 -6.10 15.43
CA HIS A 114 28.37 -5.34 14.56
C HIS A 114 26.90 -5.73 14.81
N VAL A 115 26.62 -7.04 14.90
CA VAL A 115 25.27 -7.55 15.19
C VAL A 115 24.74 -7.00 16.53
N ALA A 116 25.57 -7.05 17.58
CA ALA A 116 25.20 -6.58 18.92
C ALA A 116 24.87 -5.07 18.98
N LYS A 117 25.30 -4.28 18.00
CA LYS A 117 24.95 -2.85 17.88
C LYS A 117 23.76 -2.63 16.95
N ALA A 118 23.79 -3.23 15.76
CA ALA A 118 22.79 -2.98 14.73
C ALA A 118 21.41 -3.54 15.08
N VAL A 119 21.33 -4.70 15.74
CA VAL A 119 20.04 -5.34 16.07
C VAL A 119 19.24 -4.51 17.09
N PRO A 120 19.81 -4.08 18.23
CA PRO A 120 19.07 -3.20 19.16
C PRO A 120 18.59 -1.90 18.51
N ASP A 121 19.40 -1.27 17.66
CA ASP A 121 19.06 -0.03 16.97
C ASP A 121 17.84 -0.20 16.03
N VAL A 122 17.80 -1.29 15.25
CA VAL A 122 16.65 -1.55 14.37
C VAL A 122 15.42 -1.96 15.16
N LEU A 123 15.56 -2.73 16.24
CA LEU A 123 14.44 -3.09 17.12
C LEU A 123 13.82 -1.86 17.78
N LYS A 124 14.65 -0.89 18.20
CA LYS A 124 14.16 0.40 18.67
C LYS A 124 13.41 1.17 17.59
N THR A 125 13.89 1.13 16.35
CA THR A 125 13.26 1.83 15.21
C THR A 125 11.86 1.30 14.91
N VAL A 126 11.67 -0.02 15.00
CA VAL A 126 10.36 -0.67 14.77
C VAL A 126 9.45 -0.70 16.01
N GLY A 127 9.97 -0.32 17.18
CA GLY A 127 9.21 -0.27 18.45
C GLY A 127 9.15 -1.60 19.21
N LEU A 128 10.17 -2.45 19.09
CA LEU A 128 10.27 -3.78 19.72
C LEU A 128 11.51 -3.94 20.63
N GLY A 129 12.07 -2.84 21.12
CA GLY A 129 13.32 -2.88 21.90
C GLY A 129 13.23 -3.70 23.20
N ASP A 130 12.07 -3.70 23.85
CA ASP A 130 11.76 -4.46 25.07
C ASP A 130 11.35 -5.92 24.82
N LYS A 131 11.16 -6.30 23.55
CA LYS A 131 10.69 -7.64 23.14
C LYS A 131 11.77 -8.52 22.51
N ALA A 132 13.03 -8.10 22.57
CA ALA A 132 14.16 -8.77 21.94
C ALA A 132 14.27 -10.27 22.28
N ASN A 133 13.91 -10.67 23.50
CA ASN A 133 14.01 -12.06 23.98
C ASN A 133 12.74 -12.90 23.77
N ARG A 134 11.67 -12.31 23.20
CA ARG A 134 10.42 -13.04 22.94
C ARG A 134 10.56 -13.91 21.70
N PHE A 135 9.82 -15.01 21.66
CA PHE A 135 9.64 -15.85 20.48
C PHE A 135 8.44 -15.40 19.64
N PRO A 136 8.39 -15.74 18.33
CA PRO A 136 7.30 -15.33 17.44
C PRO A 136 5.90 -15.70 17.94
N HIS A 137 5.74 -16.85 18.60
CA HIS A 137 4.44 -17.29 19.14
C HIS A 137 3.96 -16.47 20.34
N GLU A 138 4.83 -15.64 20.94
CA GLU A 138 4.50 -14.74 22.05
C GLU A 138 4.12 -13.33 21.57
N LEU A 139 4.09 -13.09 20.24
CA LEU A 139 3.89 -11.78 19.64
C LEU A 139 2.53 -11.70 18.92
N SER A 140 1.94 -10.50 18.93
CA SER A 140 0.78 -10.21 18.08
C SER A 140 1.16 -10.21 16.59
N GLY A 141 0.18 -10.34 15.69
CA GLY A 141 0.45 -10.31 14.24
C GLY A 141 1.16 -9.04 13.78
N GLY A 142 0.76 -7.87 14.30
CA GLY A 142 1.43 -6.59 14.03
C GLY A 142 2.87 -6.53 14.55
N GLU A 143 3.15 -7.18 15.67
CA GLU A 143 4.49 -7.28 16.23
C GLU A 143 5.36 -8.22 15.39
N GLN A 144 4.83 -9.38 14.99
CA GLN A 144 5.51 -10.29 14.07
C GLN A 144 5.86 -9.59 12.75
N GLN A 145 4.94 -8.77 12.25
CA GLN A 145 5.18 -7.96 11.05
C GLN A 145 6.32 -6.94 11.27
N ARG A 146 6.36 -6.26 12.41
CA ARG A 146 7.49 -5.38 12.77
C ARG A 146 8.81 -6.12 12.87
N VAL A 147 8.83 -7.37 13.35
CA VAL A 147 10.04 -8.22 13.33
C VAL A 147 10.45 -8.55 11.90
N ALA A 148 9.50 -8.90 11.02
CA ALA A 148 9.79 -9.18 9.63
C ALA A 148 10.38 -7.95 8.91
N ILE A 149 9.82 -6.76 9.16
CA ILE A 149 10.36 -5.49 8.66
C ILE A 149 11.75 -5.22 9.23
N ALA A 150 11.95 -5.37 10.55
CA ALA A 150 13.27 -5.19 11.18
C ALA A 150 14.33 -6.07 10.53
N ARG A 151 14.00 -7.35 10.30
CA ARG A 151 14.88 -8.31 9.62
C ARG A 151 15.17 -7.92 8.18
N ALA A 152 14.19 -7.38 7.45
CA ALA A 152 14.37 -6.92 6.08
C ALA A 152 15.28 -5.68 5.98
N VAL A 153 15.25 -4.79 6.98
CA VAL A 153 15.95 -3.49 6.93
C VAL A 153 17.23 -3.41 7.74
N VAL A 154 17.56 -4.42 8.56
CA VAL A 154 18.73 -4.39 9.45
C VAL A 154 20.06 -4.21 8.68
N ASN A 155 20.16 -4.72 7.45
CA ASN A 155 21.34 -4.54 6.60
C ASN A 155 21.32 -3.21 5.80
N LYS A 156 20.33 -2.34 6.03
CA LYS A 156 20.13 -1.07 5.31
C LYS A 156 20.13 -1.25 3.78
N PRO A 157 19.16 -2.02 3.24
CA PRO A 157 19.11 -2.30 1.81
C PRO A 157 18.83 -1.03 0.99
N ASP A 158 19.23 -1.02 -0.28
CA ASP A 158 18.92 0.06 -1.23
C ASP A 158 17.43 0.05 -1.63
N ILE A 159 16.83 -1.15 -1.62
CA ILE A 159 15.44 -1.41 -2.01
C ILE A 159 14.77 -2.24 -0.91
N LEU A 160 13.58 -1.84 -0.49
CA LEU A 160 12.68 -2.61 0.36
C LEU A 160 11.44 -2.98 -0.45
N LEU A 161 11.27 -4.28 -0.66
CA LEU A 161 10.07 -4.85 -1.26
C LEU A 161 9.13 -5.31 -0.14
N ALA A 162 7.85 -5.02 -0.27
CA ALA A 162 6.85 -5.45 0.68
C ALA A 162 5.65 -6.06 -0.06
N ASP A 163 5.38 -7.35 0.19
CA ASP A 163 4.24 -8.06 -0.39
C ASP A 163 3.14 -8.18 0.66
N GLU A 164 2.05 -7.43 0.48
CA GLU A 164 0.90 -7.37 1.39
C GLU A 164 1.29 -7.15 2.86
N PRO A 165 2.12 -6.14 3.19
CA PRO A 165 2.67 -5.99 4.54
C PRO A 165 1.65 -5.61 5.62
N THR A 166 0.44 -5.25 5.22
CA THR A 166 -0.68 -4.92 6.09
C THR A 166 -1.81 -5.95 6.00
N GLY A 167 -1.63 -7.00 5.19
CA GLY A 167 -2.60 -8.07 5.05
C GLY A 167 -2.89 -8.74 6.40
N ASN A 168 -4.17 -8.93 6.71
CA ASN A 168 -4.64 -9.54 7.97
C ASN A 168 -4.34 -8.74 9.26
N LEU A 169 -3.99 -7.44 9.16
CA LEU A 169 -3.82 -6.56 10.31
C LEU A 169 -5.03 -5.64 10.49
N ASP A 170 -5.32 -5.27 11.73
CA ASP A 170 -6.36 -4.29 12.01
C ASP A 170 -5.94 -2.87 11.51
N PRO A 171 -6.91 -1.99 11.20
CA PRO A 171 -6.60 -0.67 10.61
C PRO A 171 -5.68 0.23 11.46
N VAL A 172 -5.66 0.07 12.79
CA VAL A 172 -4.75 0.85 13.65
C VAL A 172 -3.32 0.36 13.49
N THR A 173 -3.13 -0.96 13.52
CA THR A 173 -1.84 -1.60 13.28
C THR A 173 -1.32 -1.33 11.88
N SER A 174 -2.16 -1.45 10.85
CA SER A 174 -1.80 -1.19 9.44
C SER A 174 -1.24 0.21 9.23
N ARG A 175 -1.90 1.25 9.76
CA ARG A 175 -1.39 2.63 9.74
C ARG A 175 -0.04 2.76 10.46
N GLY A 176 0.13 2.05 11.57
CA GLY A 176 1.40 1.98 12.30
C GLY A 176 2.54 1.33 11.49
N ILE A 177 2.24 0.37 10.62
CA ILE A 177 3.19 -0.25 9.69
C ILE A 177 3.50 0.70 8.52
N MET A 178 2.50 1.36 7.96
CA MET A 178 2.69 2.34 6.87
C MET A 178 3.61 3.48 7.28
N ARG A 179 3.37 4.08 8.46
CA ARG A 179 4.27 5.11 9.02
C ARG A 179 5.70 4.61 9.21
N LEU A 180 5.87 3.33 9.57
CA LEU A 180 7.19 2.73 9.70
C LEU A 180 7.89 2.61 8.34
N LEU A 181 7.19 2.12 7.32
CA LEU A 181 7.71 2.03 5.95
C LEU A 181 8.04 3.42 5.37
N ALA A 182 7.18 4.41 5.59
CA ALA A 182 7.41 5.79 5.19
C ALA A 182 8.67 6.37 5.86
N ARG A 183 8.90 6.10 7.15
CA ARG A 183 10.14 6.50 7.85
C ARG A 183 11.39 5.82 7.27
N ILE A 184 11.29 4.54 6.88
CA ILE A 184 12.39 3.81 6.23
C ILE A 184 12.69 4.43 4.86
N ASN A 185 11.65 4.76 4.09
CA ASN A 185 11.77 5.44 2.81
C ASN A 185 12.41 6.83 2.95
N ALA A 186 11.99 7.63 3.93
CA ALA A 186 12.56 8.95 4.22
C ALA A 186 14.06 8.93 4.54
N ASN A 187 14.59 7.78 4.98
CA ASN A 187 16.03 7.57 5.17
C ASN A 187 16.78 7.20 3.87
N GLY A 188 16.12 7.27 2.71
CA GLY A 188 16.71 7.06 1.38
C GLY A 188 16.50 5.66 0.78
N THR A 189 15.78 4.76 1.47
CA THR A 189 15.47 3.42 0.94
C THR A 189 14.37 3.52 -0.12
N THR A 190 14.56 2.89 -1.28
CA THR A 190 13.48 2.80 -2.28
C THR A 190 12.47 1.76 -1.82
N VAL A 191 11.18 2.09 -1.74
CA VAL A 191 10.14 1.18 -1.26
C VAL A 191 9.19 0.84 -2.39
N VAL A 192 8.98 -0.46 -2.63
CA VAL A 192 7.93 -0.96 -3.53
C VAL A 192 7.00 -1.85 -2.70
N MET A 193 5.76 -1.40 -2.53
CA MET A 193 4.76 -2.08 -1.74
C MET A 193 3.64 -2.63 -2.63
N ALA A 194 3.53 -3.94 -2.71
CA ALA A 194 2.38 -4.60 -3.31
C ALA A 194 1.25 -4.69 -2.30
N THR A 195 0.06 -4.23 -2.68
CA THR A 195 -1.15 -4.29 -1.84
C THR A 195 -2.39 -4.41 -2.71
N HIS A 196 -3.43 -5.05 -2.21
CA HIS A 196 -4.79 -4.97 -2.76
C HIS A 196 -5.69 -4.04 -1.93
N ASP A 197 -5.21 -3.55 -0.78
CA ASP A 197 -5.94 -2.63 0.07
C ASP A 197 -5.83 -1.20 -0.45
N VAL A 198 -6.94 -0.76 -1.03
CA VAL A 198 -7.17 0.57 -1.61
C VAL A 198 -7.11 1.68 -0.56
N SER A 199 -7.62 1.42 0.64
CA SER A 199 -7.75 2.45 1.68
C SER A 199 -6.40 3.02 2.11
N ILE A 200 -5.38 2.16 2.14
CA ILE A 200 -4.01 2.52 2.50
C ILE A 200 -3.36 3.41 1.43
N VAL A 201 -3.73 3.20 0.17
CA VAL A 201 -3.14 3.92 -0.98
C VAL A 201 -3.66 5.35 -1.01
N ASP A 202 -4.96 5.54 -0.81
CA ASP A 202 -5.64 6.84 -0.85
C ASP A 202 -5.19 7.78 0.27
N GLU A 203 -4.89 7.22 1.45
CA GLU A 203 -4.41 8.00 2.60
C GLU A 203 -3.01 8.59 2.38
N GLU A 204 -2.14 7.89 1.65
CA GLU A 204 -0.71 8.23 1.56
C GLU A 204 -0.36 9.11 0.34
N ARG A 205 -1.26 9.24 -0.65
CA ARG A 205 -1.09 10.05 -1.88
C ARG A 205 0.31 9.91 -2.49
N ARG A 206 0.76 8.67 -2.66
CA ARG A 206 2.04 8.34 -3.29
C ARG A 206 1.81 7.85 -4.72
N ARG A 207 2.90 7.57 -5.43
CA ARG A 207 2.81 6.99 -6.76
C ARG A 207 2.16 5.62 -6.73
N VAL A 208 1.23 5.38 -7.64
CA VAL A 208 0.47 4.14 -7.78
C VAL A 208 0.69 3.57 -9.17
N ILE A 209 1.12 2.32 -9.23
CA ILE A 209 1.16 1.51 -10.44
C ILE A 209 0.07 0.44 -10.29
N GLU A 210 -1.00 0.55 -11.05
CA GLU A 210 -2.08 -0.44 -11.06
C GLU A 210 -1.82 -1.51 -12.10
N LEU A 211 -1.84 -2.77 -11.66
CA LEU A 211 -1.80 -3.95 -12.50
C LEU A 211 -3.16 -4.63 -12.53
N ASP A 212 -3.65 -4.93 -13.71
CA ASP A 212 -4.79 -5.83 -13.93
C ASP A 212 -4.47 -6.79 -15.07
N GLY A 213 -4.82 -8.07 -14.92
CA GLY A 213 -4.58 -9.08 -15.96
C GLY A 213 -3.12 -9.20 -16.45
N GLY A 214 -2.13 -8.73 -15.69
CA GLY A 214 -0.71 -8.71 -16.09
C GLY A 214 -0.28 -7.48 -16.91
N ILE A 215 -1.16 -6.51 -17.15
CA ILE A 215 -0.85 -5.23 -17.82
C ILE A 215 -0.90 -4.06 -16.84
N ILE A 216 -0.20 -2.97 -17.15
CA ILE A 216 -0.28 -1.73 -16.36
C ILE A 216 -1.48 -0.93 -16.85
N MET A 217 -2.43 -0.68 -15.94
CA MET A 217 -3.63 0.11 -16.21
C MET A 217 -3.38 1.60 -15.99
N ARG A 218 -2.61 1.94 -14.94
CA ARG A 218 -2.19 3.32 -14.65
C ARG A 218 -0.86 3.37 -13.92
N ASP A 219 -0.18 4.50 -14.07
CA ASP A 219 1.05 4.86 -13.37
C ASP A 219 0.99 6.36 -13.04
N GLU A 220 0.58 6.70 -11.81
CA GLU A 220 0.24 8.07 -11.39
C GLU A 220 1.04 8.47 -10.16
N SER A 221 1.71 9.62 -10.18
CA SER A 221 2.58 10.11 -9.09
C SER A 221 1.85 10.57 -7.82
N ASP A 222 0.56 10.93 -7.94
CA ASP A 222 -0.34 11.33 -6.84
C ASP A 222 -1.64 10.51 -6.88
N GLY A 223 -1.51 9.19 -7.09
CA GLY A 223 -2.64 8.32 -7.38
C GLY A 223 -3.63 8.25 -6.22
N VAL A 224 -4.87 8.69 -6.48
CA VAL A 224 -6.05 8.28 -5.71
C VAL A 224 -6.61 7.06 -6.41
N TYR A 225 -6.72 5.93 -5.70
CA TYR A 225 -7.34 4.74 -6.26
C TYR A 225 -8.85 4.94 -6.33
N GLN A 226 -9.37 5.26 -7.51
CA GLN A 226 -10.79 5.15 -7.82
C GLN A 226 -11.03 3.76 -8.44
N PRO A 227 -11.79 2.87 -7.79
CA PRO A 227 -12.12 1.59 -8.40
C PRO A 227 -13.00 1.83 -9.63
N GLY A 228 -12.54 1.39 -10.80
CA GLY A 228 -13.33 1.12 -12.00
C GLY A 228 -14.41 2.15 -12.36
N ILE A 229 -14.02 3.28 -12.95
CA ILE A 229 -14.92 3.97 -13.88
C ILE A 229 -14.70 3.28 -15.23
N VAL A 230 -15.57 2.33 -15.57
CA VAL A 230 -15.82 2.05 -16.99
C VAL A 230 -16.40 3.35 -17.55
N PRO A 231 -15.75 4.02 -18.53
CA PRO A 231 -16.36 5.21 -19.11
C PRO A 231 -17.72 4.80 -19.67
N LEU A 232 -18.79 5.39 -19.14
CA LEU A 232 -20.14 5.21 -19.65
C LEU A 232 -20.09 5.54 -21.15
N THR A 233 -20.69 4.68 -21.96
CA THR A 233 -20.86 4.98 -23.38
C THR A 233 -21.67 6.28 -23.53
N GLU A 234 -21.56 6.97 -24.66
CA GLU A 234 -22.34 8.21 -24.90
C GLU A 234 -23.85 7.99 -24.67
N ALA A 235 -24.35 6.78 -24.96
CA ALA A 235 -25.73 6.38 -24.72
C ALA A 235 -26.07 6.26 -23.22
N GLU A 236 -25.16 5.71 -22.41
CA GLU A 236 -25.34 5.57 -20.96
C GLU A 236 -25.17 6.90 -20.22
N THR A 237 -24.29 7.78 -20.73
CA THR A 237 -24.12 9.15 -20.23
C THR A 237 -25.36 10.00 -20.51
N ALA A 238 -25.96 9.84 -21.70
CA ALA A 238 -27.22 10.51 -22.04
C ALA A 238 -28.39 10.03 -21.17
N ALA A 239 -28.45 8.72 -20.87
CA ALA A 239 -29.47 8.15 -20.00
C ALA A 239 -29.32 8.60 -18.53
N ALA A 240 -28.09 8.66 -18.02
CA ALA A 240 -27.82 9.16 -16.67
C ALA A 240 -28.19 10.65 -16.51
N ASN A 241 -27.86 11.48 -17.49
CA ASN A 241 -28.22 12.90 -17.48
C ASN A 241 -29.73 13.14 -17.62
N GLN A 242 -30.47 12.25 -18.28
CA GLN A 242 -31.94 12.32 -18.34
C GLN A 242 -32.58 11.95 -17.00
N LEU A 243 -32.06 10.94 -16.31
CA LEU A 243 -32.53 10.55 -14.98
C LEU A 243 -32.27 11.65 -13.93
N GLU A 244 -31.13 12.34 -14.00
CA GLU A 244 -30.85 13.48 -13.11
C GLU A 244 -31.76 14.70 -13.38
N GLN A 245 -32.12 14.96 -14.64
CA GLN A 245 -33.05 16.05 -15.00
C GLN A 245 -34.50 15.76 -14.60
N ASP A 246 -34.92 14.50 -14.67
CA ASP A 246 -36.26 14.08 -14.25
C ASP A 246 -36.40 14.14 -12.72
N ASP A 247 -35.36 13.75 -11.96
CA ASP A 247 -35.33 13.87 -10.50
C ASP A 247 -35.29 15.35 -10.03
N GLU A 248 -34.51 16.23 -10.69
CA GLU A 248 -34.52 17.67 -10.38
C GLU A 248 -35.89 18.32 -10.66
N ALA A 249 -36.56 17.92 -11.75
CA ALA A 249 -37.89 18.42 -12.09
C ALA A 249 -38.99 17.93 -11.11
N GLU A 250 -38.89 16.71 -10.59
CA GLU A 250 -39.81 16.21 -9.55
C GLU A 250 -39.60 16.91 -8.20
N VAL A 251 -38.35 17.16 -7.80
CA VAL A 251 -38.03 17.85 -6.53
C VAL A 251 -38.47 19.32 -6.56
N GLU A 252 -38.36 20.02 -7.68
CA GLU A 252 -38.81 21.41 -7.81
C GLU A 252 -40.35 21.56 -7.75
N SER A 253 -41.09 20.49 -8.06
CA SER A 253 -42.55 20.46 -8.01
C SER A 253 -43.15 20.24 -6.62
N GLN A 254 -42.35 19.83 -5.63
CA GLN A 254 -42.82 19.47 -4.28
C GLN A 254 -42.21 20.29 -3.12
N ALA A 255 -41.52 21.39 -3.38
CA ALA A 255 -41.03 22.26 -2.31
C ALA A 255 -42.22 22.96 -1.58
N PRO A 256 -42.36 22.81 -0.23
CA PRO A 256 -43.43 23.48 0.51
C PRO A 256 -43.14 24.98 0.62
N THR A 257 -44.18 25.78 0.34
CA THR A 257 -44.22 27.23 0.45
C THR A 257 -43.78 27.68 1.85
N SER A 258 -42.61 28.35 1.89
CA SER A 258 -42.20 29.40 2.84
C SER A 258 -42.84 29.37 4.24
N ILE A 259 -42.06 28.89 5.22
CA ILE A 259 -42.30 29.12 6.65
C ILE A 259 -42.37 30.64 6.99
N ALA A 260 -41.86 31.52 6.12
CA ALA A 260 -41.87 32.96 6.30
C ALA A 260 -43.24 33.63 6.09
N ASP A 261 -44.18 33.00 5.38
CA ASP A 261 -45.54 33.55 5.19
C ASP A 261 -46.49 33.23 6.35
N SER A 262 -46.16 32.23 7.18
CA SER A 262 -46.96 31.85 8.35
C SER A 262 -46.78 32.76 9.58
N ILE A 263 -45.71 33.57 9.61
CA ILE A 263 -45.36 34.42 10.76
C ILE A 263 -45.89 35.86 10.56
N ALA A 264 -46.04 36.32 9.33
CA ALA A 264 -46.54 37.68 9.02
C ALA A 264 -48.06 37.86 9.24
N SER A 265 -48.85 36.78 9.27
CA SER A 265 -50.30 36.85 9.50
C SER A 265 -50.72 36.82 10.98
N ARG A 266 -49.79 36.57 11.92
CA ARG A 266 -50.08 36.56 13.38
C ARG A 266 -49.79 37.88 14.11
N VAL A 267 -49.19 38.87 13.46
CA VAL A 267 -48.80 40.16 14.08
C VAL A 267 -49.76 41.31 13.74
N ALA A 268 -50.74 41.11 12.85
CA ALA A 268 -51.65 42.16 12.38
C ALA A 268 -53.13 42.00 12.82
N GLY A 269 -53.39 41.24 13.89
CA GLY A 269 -54.75 41.00 14.41
C GLY A 269 -54.89 41.36 15.90
N GLU A 270 -55.46 42.53 16.15
CA GLU A 270 -56.23 42.89 17.35
C GLU A 270 -55.49 43.09 18.68
N SER A 271 -55.14 44.36 18.87
CA SER A 271 -55.42 45.05 20.13
C SER A 271 -56.92 44.96 20.47
N THR A 272 -57.28 44.51 21.67
CA THR A 272 -58.30 45.18 22.50
C THR A 272 -58.36 44.60 23.93
N THR A 273 -58.41 45.55 24.87
CA THR A 273 -59.06 45.49 26.18
C THR A 273 -58.45 44.67 27.33
N LYS A 274 -57.80 45.43 28.21
CA LYS A 274 -58.21 45.67 29.60
C LYS A 274 -58.20 44.48 30.59
N ASN A 275 -57.23 44.61 31.50
CA ASN A 275 -57.46 44.94 32.91
C ASN A 275 -57.64 43.78 33.92
N THR A 276 -57.08 44.07 35.09
CA THR A 276 -57.45 43.62 36.44
C THR A 276 -56.80 42.34 36.99
N GLY A 277 -55.84 42.59 37.91
CA GLY A 277 -55.67 41.86 39.16
C GLY A 277 -55.15 40.42 39.08
N ASP A 278 -54.70 39.78 40.14
CA ASP A 278 -54.14 40.17 41.42
C ASP A 278 -53.79 38.81 42.07
N VAL A 279 -52.86 38.81 43.04
CA VAL A 279 -52.79 37.84 44.14
C VAL A 279 -52.25 36.41 43.87
N LYS A 280 -51.02 36.24 44.40
CA LYS A 280 -50.41 35.08 45.10
C LYS A 280 -49.86 33.91 44.31
#